data_AF-T0UF30-F1
#
_entry.id   AF-T0UF30-F1
#
_cell.length_a   1.000
_cell.length_b   1.000
_cell.length_c   1.000
_cell.angle_alpha   90.00
_cell.angle_beta   90.00
_cell.angle_gamma   90.00
#
_symmetry.space_group_name_H-M   'P 1'
#
loop_
_entity.id
_entity.type
_entity.pdbx_description
1 polymer ?
#
loop_
_entity_poly.entity_id
_entity_poly.type
_entity_poly.pdbx_seq_one_letter_code
_entity_poly.pdbx_strand_id
1 'polypeptide(L)'
;MTKEAIKKQVLDAFDHRVAVRIYNDSDISHDDMEYILDTAWLSPSSIGLEAWRFIVLDRKHIAKLRDDLKAVAWGAQPQLDTASHFVLLIAEKNARYDSESVKDSLVRRGLGEGDALNSRLATYESFQKMI
;
A
#
# COMPACT_ATOMS: atom_id res chain seq x y z
N MET A 1 -15.04 -26.01 -0.80
CA MET A 1 -16.13 -25.04 -1.11
C MET A 1 -16.45 -25.11 -2.59
N THR A 2 -17.71 -24.89 -2.99
CA THR A 2 -18.08 -24.84 -4.42
C THR A 2 -17.65 -23.50 -5.04
N LYS A 3 -17.53 -23.44 -6.37
CA LYS A 3 -17.25 -22.17 -7.09
C LYS A 3 -18.26 -21.08 -6.75
N GLU A 4 -19.53 -21.44 -6.64
CA GLU A 4 -20.60 -20.50 -6.31
C GLU A 4 -20.51 -20.03 -4.86
N ALA A 5 -20.12 -20.90 -3.92
CA ALA A 5 -19.86 -20.49 -2.53
C ALA A 5 -18.71 -19.48 -2.44
N ILE A 6 -17.63 -19.67 -3.21
CA ILE A 6 -16.50 -18.72 -3.26
C ILE A 6 -16.93 -17.37 -3.83
N LYS A 7 -17.64 -17.36 -4.97
CA LYS A 7 -18.15 -16.11 -5.55
C LYS A 7 -19.04 -15.35 -4.58
N LYS A 8 -19.94 -16.06 -3.89
CA LYS A 8 -20.81 -15.45 -2.88
C LYS A 8 -20.00 -14.84 -1.74
N GLN A 9 -19.04 -15.59 -1.18
CA GLN A 9 -18.16 -15.09 -0.12
C GLN A 9 -17.41 -13.82 -0.54
N VAL A 10 -16.90 -13.77 -1.79
CA VAL A 10 -16.22 -12.58 -2.32
C VAL A 10 -17.18 -11.40 -2.42
N LEU A 11 -18.37 -11.58 -3.00
CA LEU A 11 -19.36 -10.50 -3.13
C LEU A 11 -19.83 -10.00 -1.76
N ASP A 12 -20.12 -10.91 -0.82
CA ASP A 12 -20.52 -10.55 0.54
C ASP A 12 -19.45 -9.67 1.23
N ALA A 13 -18.15 -9.96 1.02
CA ALA A 13 -17.06 -9.16 1.56
C ALA A 13 -16.99 -7.76 0.92
N PHE A 14 -17.21 -7.65 -0.39
CA PHE A 14 -17.26 -6.35 -1.09
C PHE A 14 -18.47 -5.50 -0.68
N ASP A 15 -19.63 -6.12 -0.46
CA ASP A 15 -20.85 -5.45 0.01
C ASP A 15 -20.72 -4.99 1.47
N HIS A 16 -20.05 -5.78 2.31
CA HIS A 16 -19.74 -5.40 3.69
C HIS A 16 -18.78 -4.20 3.77
N ARG A 17 -17.87 -4.06 2.81
CA ARG A 17 -16.85 -3.01 2.81
C ARG A 17 -17.45 -1.63 2.53
N VAL A 18 -17.53 -0.81 3.57
CA VAL A 18 -17.97 0.60 3.51
C VAL A 18 -16.94 1.54 4.14
N ALA A 19 -17.01 2.83 3.79
CA ALA A 19 -16.17 3.86 4.39
C ALA A 19 -16.67 4.22 5.81
N VAL A 20 -16.20 3.47 6.81
CA VAL A 20 -16.50 3.70 8.23
C VAL A 20 -15.81 4.98 8.72
N ARG A 21 -16.50 5.79 9.54
CA ARG A 21 -15.97 7.04 10.11
C ARG A 21 -15.76 7.00 11.62
N ILE A 22 -16.50 6.15 12.33
CA ILE A 22 -16.44 6.01 13.79
C ILE A 22 -16.31 4.52 14.08
N TYR A 23 -15.27 4.16 14.83
CA TYR A 23 -14.95 2.77 15.20
C TYR A 23 -15.30 2.51 16.67
N ASN A 24 -15.40 1.24 17.04
CA ASN A 24 -15.56 0.82 18.42
C ASN A 24 -14.20 0.73 19.13
N ASP A 25 -14.24 0.41 20.43
CA ASP A 25 -13.04 0.31 21.25
C ASP A 25 -12.24 -0.99 21.06
N SER A 26 -12.71 -1.91 20.20
CA SER A 26 -12.01 -3.17 19.93
C SER A 26 -10.75 -2.93 19.10
N ASP A 27 -9.66 -3.57 19.50
CA ASP A 27 -8.43 -3.56 18.73
C ASP A 27 -8.37 -4.72 17.73
N ILE A 28 -7.81 -4.45 16.55
CA ILE A 28 -7.46 -5.50 15.57
C ILE A 28 -6.33 -6.32 16.18
N SER A 29 -6.42 -7.65 16.10
CA SER A 29 -5.36 -8.53 16.59
C SER A 29 -4.07 -8.34 15.78
N HIS A 30 -2.94 -8.72 16.37
CA HIS A 30 -1.66 -8.64 15.65
C HIS A 30 -1.68 -9.48 14.37
N ASP A 31 -2.13 -10.73 14.48
CA ASP A 31 -2.23 -11.68 13.36
C ASP A 31 -3.13 -11.15 12.23
N ASP A 32 -4.28 -10.55 12.56
CA ASP A 32 -5.17 -9.96 11.54
C ASP A 32 -4.56 -8.71 10.89
N MET A 33 -3.82 -7.90 11.66
CA MET A 33 -3.13 -6.73 11.12
C MET A 33 -1.98 -7.15 10.20
N GLU A 34 -1.22 -8.19 10.56
CA GLU A 34 -0.20 -8.78 9.68
C GLU A 34 -0.83 -9.32 8.40
N TYR A 35 -1.95 -10.07 8.51
CA TYR A 35 -2.68 -10.55 7.34
C TYR A 35 -3.11 -9.40 6.42
N ILE A 36 -3.63 -8.31 6.97
CA ILE A 36 -3.96 -7.10 6.18
C ILE A 36 -2.72 -6.56 5.47
N LEU A 37 -1.59 -6.43 6.16
CA LEU A 37 -0.35 -5.93 5.56
C LEU A 37 0.21 -6.86 4.49
N ASP A 38 0.11 -8.17 4.66
CA ASP A 38 0.51 -9.15 3.65
C ASP A 38 -0.30 -8.97 2.37
N THR A 39 -1.61 -8.73 2.46
CA THR A 39 -2.43 -8.45 1.28
C THR A 39 -2.03 -7.15 0.57
N ALA A 40 -1.63 -6.12 1.34
CA ALA A 40 -1.13 -4.87 0.78
C ALA A 40 0.25 -5.07 0.12
N TRP A 41 1.15 -5.81 0.76
CA TRP A 41 2.50 -6.11 0.27
C TRP A 41 2.48 -6.92 -1.01
N LEU A 42 1.58 -7.91 -1.13
CA LEU A 42 1.43 -8.76 -2.32
C LEU A 42 0.67 -8.10 -3.48
N SER A 43 0.25 -6.84 -3.34
CA SER A 43 -0.45 -6.14 -4.42
C SER A 43 0.46 -6.02 -5.65
N PRO A 44 -0.11 -6.04 -6.89
CA PRO A 44 0.69 -5.80 -8.09
C PRO A 44 1.07 -4.31 -8.17
N SER A 45 2.27 -4.03 -8.69
CA SER A 45 2.73 -2.67 -8.99
C SER A 45 3.26 -2.59 -10.43
N SER A 46 3.18 -1.40 -11.02
CA SER A 46 3.78 -1.16 -12.34
C SER A 46 5.24 -1.59 -12.32
N ILE A 47 5.65 -2.34 -13.34
CA ILE A 47 6.98 -2.96 -13.49
C ILE A 47 7.46 -3.79 -12.30
N GLY A 48 6.62 -4.10 -11.31
CA GLY A 48 7.06 -4.70 -10.04
C GLY A 48 7.91 -3.74 -9.19
N LEU A 49 7.64 -2.43 -9.27
CA LEU A 49 8.44 -1.41 -8.60
C LEU A 49 8.33 -1.47 -7.08
N GLU A 50 7.11 -1.72 -6.57
CA GLU A 50 6.81 -1.79 -5.14
C GLU A 50 7.29 -0.54 -4.37
N ALA A 51 7.19 0.63 -5.00
CA ALA A 51 7.59 1.94 -4.47
C ALA A 51 6.65 2.46 -3.36
N TRP A 52 6.11 1.56 -2.53
CA TRP A 52 5.27 1.87 -1.40
C TRP A 52 5.98 1.59 -0.07
N ARG A 53 5.58 2.33 0.96
CA ARG A 53 5.81 1.95 2.36
C ARG A 53 4.51 2.10 3.13
N PHE A 54 4.27 1.16 4.03
CA PHE A 54 3.13 1.18 4.95
C PHE A 54 3.65 1.47 6.34
N ILE A 55 3.30 2.62 6.90
CA ILE A 55 3.60 2.94 8.31
C ILE A 55 2.34 2.74 9.10
N VAL A 56 2.35 1.75 9.99
CA VAL A 56 1.21 1.44 10.85
C VAL A 56 1.33 2.21 12.16
N LEU A 57 0.31 3.00 12.46
CA LEU A 57 0.15 3.68 13.75
C LEU A 57 -0.93 2.95 14.54
N ASP A 58 -0.58 2.33 15.65
CA ASP A 58 -1.56 1.88 16.65
C ASP A 58 -2.13 3.07 17.44
N ARG A 59 -3.09 2.84 18.34
CA ARG A 59 -3.66 3.89 19.20
C ARG A 59 -2.63 4.69 20.00
N LYS A 60 -1.54 4.08 20.46
CA LYS A 60 -0.50 4.79 21.22
C LYS A 60 0.28 5.75 20.33
N HIS A 61 0.54 5.36 19.09
CA HIS A 61 1.17 6.23 18.09
C HIS A 61 0.20 7.32 17.62
N ILE A 62 -1.06 6.96 17.34
CA ILE A 62 -2.11 7.90 16.96
C ILE A 62 -2.26 8.97 18.04
N ALA A 63 -2.40 8.60 19.32
CA ALA A 63 -2.59 9.56 20.41
C ALA A 63 -1.47 10.62 20.49
N LYS A 64 -0.23 10.27 20.11
CA LYS A 64 0.90 11.20 20.11
C LYS A 64 0.93 12.13 18.89
N LEU A 65 0.42 11.69 17.75
CA LEU A 65 0.48 12.40 16.47
C LEU A 65 -0.87 13.03 16.07
N ARG A 66 -1.94 12.71 16.80
CA ARG A 66 -3.32 13.01 16.42
C ARG A 66 -3.54 14.49 16.15
N ASP A 67 -3.05 15.37 17.03
CA ASP A 67 -3.36 16.79 16.93
C ASP A 67 -2.70 17.40 15.68
N ASP A 68 -1.45 17.02 15.38
CA ASP A 68 -0.74 17.41 14.16
C ASP A 68 -1.43 16.87 12.90
N LEU A 69 -1.84 15.59 12.93
CA LEU A 69 -2.55 14.96 11.82
C LEU A 69 -3.92 15.62 11.59
N LYS A 70 -4.67 15.90 12.66
CA LYS A 70 -5.97 16.57 12.61
C LYS A 70 -5.86 17.99 12.06
N ALA A 71 -4.76 18.69 12.27
CA ALA A 71 -4.57 20.03 11.70
C ALA A 71 -4.60 20.03 10.16
N VAL A 72 -4.23 18.92 9.53
CA VAL A 72 -4.15 18.79 8.06
C VAL A 72 -5.16 17.80 7.45
N ALA A 73 -5.83 16.98 8.27
CA ALA A 73 -6.70 15.89 7.81
C ALA A 73 -8.17 16.10 8.19
N TRP A 74 -8.82 17.09 7.56
CA TRP A 74 -10.25 17.40 7.80
C TRP A 74 -11.20 16.20 7.63
N GLY A 75 -10.88 15.26 6.72
CA GLY A 75 -11.71 14.08 6.44
C GLY A 75 -11.48 12.89 7.37
N ALA A 76 -10.42 12.91 8.18
CA ALA A 76 -9.99 11.81 9.04
C ALA A 76 -10.20 12.08 10.54
N GLN A 77 -10.86 13.19 10.90
CA GLN A 77 -11.03 13.65 12.27
C GLN A 77 -11.56 12.55 13.22
N PRO A 78 -12.75 11.94 12.98
CA PRO A 78 -13.27 10.92 13.89
C PRO A 78 -12.51 9.59 13.83
N GLN A 79 -11.87 9.27 12.70
CA GLN A 79 -11.07 8.06 12.55
C GLN A 79 -9.79 8.15 13.39
N LEU A 80 -9.15 9.32 13.43
CA LEU A 80 -7.98 9.57 14.28
C LEU A 80 -8.32 9.54 15.79
N ASP A 81 -9.59 9.63 16.17
CA ASP A 81 -10.02 9.45 17.56
C ASP A 81 -10.35 8.01 17.93
N THR A 82 -10.88 7.24 16.98
CA THR A 82 -11.58 5.97 17.31
C THR A 82 -10.94 4.73 16.70
N ALA A 83 -10.18 4.86 15.61
CA ALA A 83 -9.62 3.70 14.92
C ALA A 83 -8.63 2.93 15.82
N SER A 84 -8.62 1.61 15.68
CA SER A 84 -7.59 0.76 16.32
C SER A 84 -6.21 1.00 15.71
N HIS A 85 -6.14 1.08 14.38
CA HIS A 85 -4.92 1.31 13.62
C HIS A 85 -5.16 2.35 12.52
N PHE A 86 -4.13 3.12 12.20
CA PHE A 86 -4.11 4.10 11.11
C PHE A 86 -2.87 3.85 10.25
N VAL A 87 -3.05 3.54 8.97
CA VAL A 87 -1.95 3.22 8.05
C VAL A 87 -1.65 4.41 7.16
N LEU A 88 -0.41 4.90 7.21
CA LEU A 88 0.10 5.89 6.26
C LEU A 88 0.69 5.16 5.05
N LEU A 89 0.13 5.41 3.87
CA LEU A 89 0.63 4.90 2.61
C LEU A 89 1.57 5.95 2.00
N ILE A 90 2.85 5.60 1.86
CA ILE A 90 3.87 6.48 1.32
C ILE A 90 4.30 5.96 -0.04
N ALA A 91 4.39 6.84 -1.03
CA ALA A 91 4.94 6.53 -2.34
C ALA A 91 6.33 7.16 -2.52
N GLU A 92 7.24 6.46 -3.19
CA GLU A 92 8.54 7.01 -3.61
C GLU A 92 8.34 8.21 -4.56
N LYS A 93 9.11 9.27 -4.36
CA LYS A 93 9.13 10.43 -5.26
C LYS A 93 10.26 10.27 -6.26
N ASN A 94 10.06 10.78 -7.48
CA ASN A 94 11.08 10.79 -8.53
C ASN A 94 11.63 9.38 -8.85
N ALA A 95 10.75 8.38 -8.95
CA ALA A 95 11.08 7.02 -9.42
C ALA A 95 11.44 7.03 -10.92
N ARG A 96 12.58 7.66 -11.23
CA ARG A 96 13.11 7.82 -12.58
C ARG A 96 13.61 6.47 -13.10
N TYR A 97 13.63 6.31 -14.41
CA TYR A 97 14.03 5.06 -15.08
C TYR A 97 15.38 4.49 -14.61
N ASP A 98 16.29 5.32 -14.10
CA ASP A 98 17.62 4.92 -13.61
C ASP A 98 17.76 4.99 -12.07
N SER A 99 16.65 5.14 -11.34
CA SER A 99 16.64 5.09 -9.88
C SER A 99 17.00 3.70 -9.37
N GLU A 100 17.46 3.64 -8.12
CA GLU A 100 17.80 2.37 -7.48
C GLU A 100 16.59 1.44 -7.38
N SER A 101 15.42 1.98 -7.03
CA SER A 101 14.17 1.23 -6.96
C SER A 101 13.79 0.55 -8.27
N VAL A 102 14.02 1.20 -9.42
CA VAL A 102 13.79 0.59 -10.74
C VAL A 102 14.81 -0.50 -11.03
N LYS A 103 16.07 -0.32 -10.67
CA LYS A 103 17.10 -1.36 -10.83
C LYS A 103 16.81 -2.57 -9.95
N ASP A 104 16.48 -2.35 -8.68
CA ASP A 104 16.11 -3.41 -7.75
C ASP A 104 14.91 -4.21 -8.27
N SER A 105 13.91 -3.51 -8.81
CA SER A 105 12.76 -4.14 -9.46
C SER A 105 13.16 -5.04 -10.62
N LEU A 106 14.07 -4.58 -11.48
CA LEU A 106 14.59 -5.39 -12.59
C LEU A 106 15.39 -6.60 -12.09
N VAL A 107 16.22 -6.44 -11.05
CA VAL A 107 16.96 -7.55 -10.42
C VAL A 107 15.99 -8.60 -9.87
N ARG A 108 14.97 -8.20 -9.10
CA ARG A 108 13.94 -9.12 -8.56
C ARG A 108 13.21 -9.90 -9.66
N ARG A 109 13.12 -9.32 -10.86
CA ARG A 109 12.45 -9.90 -12.02
C ARG A 109 13.40 -10.72 -12.92
N GLY A 110 14.67 -10.88 -12.53
CA GLY A 110 15.67 -11.61 -13.33
C GLY A 110 16.14 -10.85 -14.57
N LEU A 111 16.01 -9.52 -14.58
CA LEU A 111 16.37 -8.61 -15.68
C LEU A 111 17.50 -7.64 -15.29
N GLY A 112 18.27 -7.99 -14.25
CA GLY A 112 19.24 -7.09 -13.61
C GLY A 112 20.61 -7.01 -14.27
N GLU A 113 20.85 -7.71 -15.38
CA GLU A 113 22.19 -7.80 -15.98
C GLU A 113 22.18 -7.70 -17.52
N GLY A 114 23.34 -7.32 -18.08
CA GLY A 114 23.63 -7.36 -19.51
C GLY A 114 22.66 -6.57 -20.40
N ASP A 115 22.43 -7.10 -21.60
CA ASP A 115 21.57 -6.47 -22.61
C ASP A 115 20.10 -6.37 -22.16
N ALA A 116 19.64 -7.30 -21.32
CA ALA A 116 18.29 -7.29 -20.77
C ALA A 116 18.07 -6.04 -19.89
N LEU A 117 19.00 -5.74 -18.98
CA LEU A 117 18.95 -4.53 -18.16
C LEU A 117 18.95 -3.28 -19.02
N ASN A 118 19.93 -3.15 -19.91
CA ASN A 118 20.12 -1.95 -20.74
C ASN A 118 18.91 -1.68 -21.64
N SER A 119 18.36 -2.73 -22.26
CA SER A 119 17.15 -2.62 -23.11
C SER A 119 15.92 -2.14 -22.32
N ARG A 120 15.75 -2.64 -21.08
CA ARG A 120 14.64 -2.21 -20.21
C ARG A 120 14.80 -0.77 -19.74
N LEU A 121 16.00 -0.38 -19.32
CA LEU A 121 16.29 1.00 -18.92
C LEU A 121 16.04 1.98 -20.07
N ALA A 122 16.47 1.66 -21.30
CA ALA A 122 16.20 2.48 -22.48
C ALA A 122 14.69 2.58 -22.80
N THR A 123 13.96 1.48 -22.64
CA THR A 123 12.50 1.47 -22.79
C THR A 123 11.84 2.39 -21.76
N TYR A 124 12.24 2.29 -20.48
CA TYR A 124 11.68 3.12 -19.41
C TYR A 124 12.07 4.59 -19.56
N GLU A 125 13.30 4.87 -20.01
CA GLU A 125 13.78 6.22 -20.32
C GLU A 125 12.93 6.88 -21.41
N SER A 126 12.74 6.19 -22.54
CA SER A 126 11.94 6.72 -23.65
C SER A 126 10.51 7.02 -23.22
N PHE A 127 9.90 6.14 -22.42
CA PHE A 127 8.56 6.36 -21.87
C PHE A 127 8.50 7.59 -20.96
N GLN A 128 9.44 7.74 -20.02
CA GLN A 128 9.43 8.85 -19.07
C GLN A 128 9.78 10.20 -19.70
N LYS A 129 10.57 10.22 -20.77
CA LYS A 129 10.95 11.46 -21.49
C LYS A 129 9.94 11.90 -22.55
N MET A 130 8.95 11.08 -22.89
CA MET A 130 7.89 11.43 -23.84
C MET A 130 6.79 12.32 -23.23
N ILE A 131 6.75 12.43 -21.90
CA ILE A 131 5.78 13.23 -21.12
C ILE A 131 6.49 14.49 -20.61
#